data_AF-A0A936SEF1-F1
#
_entry.id   AF-A0A936SEF1-F1
#
_cell.length_a   1.000
_cell.length_b   1.000
_cell.length_c   1.000
_cell.angle_alpha   90.00
_cell.angle_beta   90.00
_cell.angle_gamma   90.00
#
_symmetry.space_group_name_H-M   'P 1'
#
loop_
_entity.id
_entity.type
_entity.pdbx_description
1 polymer ?
#
loop_
_entity_poly.entity_id
_entity_poly.type
_entity_poly.pdbx_seq_one_letter_code
_entity_poly.pdbx_strand_id
1 'polypeptide(L)'
;MTRVEQRYRGTNDHRDAETILDLLMRGTFPAITPRSEQSREMLDLLNYRQSLVSKRTSVVNQLQAFARSKGLPRFRLPAVKARKKIEEVETTQVERLLVSSRFVLCDELTRQIKAVEARLEEEANKEERAQLLMTHPGIGLITAMALVHTLGDVRRFRRKEEVVAFVGLDPLEKSSGETRRIGSISKRGSRLARYLLGQAAQASREKQSGSGMRYCDSLSNPYCSTV
;
A
#
# COMPACT_ATOMS: atom_id res chain seq x y z
N MET A 1 26.25 -21.44 -13.35
CA MET A 1 25.28 -21.55 -12.23
C MET A 1 26.06 -21.32 -10.94
N THR A 2 26.11 -20.09 -10.43
CA THR A 2 26.86 -19.79 -9.19
C THR A 2 25.84 -19.57 -8.08
N ARG A 3 25.70 -20.59 -7.23
CA ARG A 3 24.85 -20.61 -6.04
C ARG A 3 25.49 -19.63 -5.04
N VAL A 4 25.01 -18.39 -5.00
CA VAL A 4 25.44 -17.42 -3.99
C VAL A 4 25.02 -17.95 -2.64
N GLU A 5 25.98 -18.41 -1.83
CA GLU A 5 25.78 -18.79 -0.44
C GLU A 5 25.28 -17.57 0.35
N GLN A 6 23.96 -17.47 0.53
CA GLN A 6 23.40 -16.47 1.44
C GLN A 6 23.61 -16.91 2.89
N ARG A 7 24.78 -16.60 3.46
CA ARG A 7 25.02 -16.66 4.91
C ARG A 7 24.44 -15.41 5.57
N TYR A 8 23.22 -15.49 6.08
CA TYR A 8 22.60 -14.36 6.78
C TYR A 8 23.03 -14.28 8.26
N ARG A 9 23.95 -13.37 8.59
CA ARG A 9 24.22 -12.92 9.98
C ARG A 9 24.58 -11.43 10.05
N GLY A 10 23.53 -10.61 10.20
CA GLY A 10 23.58 -9.22 10.68
C GLY A 10 24.00 -8.17 9.64
N THR A 11 23.17 -7.13 9.46
CA THR A 11 23.51 -5.92 8.71
C THR A 11 24.61 -5.17 9.46
N ASN A 12 25.76 -4.99 8.83
CA ASN A 12 26.89 -4.21 9.33
C ASN A 12 27.45 -3.43 8.14
N ASP A 13 27.44 -2.10 8.22
CA ASP A 13 27.87 -1.20 7.13
C ASP A 13 29.27 -1.55 6.59
N HIS A 14 30.17 -2.02 7.47
CA HIS A 14 31.50 -2.47 7.06
C HIS A 14 31.45 -3.69 6.14
N ARG A 15 30.57 -4.66 6.43
CA ARG A 15 30.42 -5.87 5.60
C ARG A 15 29.68 -5.59 4.31
N ASP A 16 28.73 -4.66 4.32
CA ASP A 16 28.04 -4.22 3.11
C ASP A 16 29.04 -3.51 2.17
N ALA A 17 29.92 -2.67 2.71
CA ALA A 17 31.01 -2.06 1.95
C ALA A 17 32.00 -3.10 1.39
N GLU A 18 32.39 -4.09 2.19
CA GLU A 18 33.27 -5.20 1.76
C GLU A 18 32.61 -6.05 0.67
N THR A 19 31.32 -6.34 0.80
CA THR A 19 30.55 -7.08 -0.21
C THR A 19 30.43 -6.28 -1.51
N ILE A 20 30.15 -4.98 -1.42
CA ILE A 20 30.13 -4.08 -2.58
C ILE A 20 31.49 -4.06 -3.26
N LEU A 21 32.58 -3.93 -2.50
CA LEU A 21 33.95 -3.92 -3.01
C LEU A 21 34.28 -5.24 -3.73
N ASP A 22 33.97 -6.39 -3.12
CA ASP A 22 34.21 -7.71 -3.72
C ASP A 22 33.42 -7.88 -5.03
N LEU A 23 32.16 -7.45 -5.06
CA LEU A 23 31.32 -7.48 -6.27
C LEU A 23 31.86 -6.56 -7.38
N LEU A 24 32.35 -5.38 -7.02
CA LEU A 24 32.97 -4.43 -7.97
C LEU A 24 34.28 -4.98 -8.52
N MET A 25 35.15 -5.52 -7.65
CA MET A 25 36.43 -6.11 -8.05
C MET A 25 36.26 -7.32 -8.97
N ARG A 26 35.21 -8.13 -8.76
CA ARG A 26 34.89 -9.29 -9.62
C ARG A 26 34.13 -8.90 -10.89
N GLY A 27 33.76 -7.63 -11.06
CA GLY A 27 32.91 -7.18 -12.18
C GLY A 27 31.52 -7.82 -12.18
N THR A 28 31.05 -8.32 -11.04
CA THR A 28 29.75 -8.99 -10.88
C THR A 28 28.71 -8.12 -10.18
N PHE A 29 29.02 -6.85 -9.93
CA PHE A 29 28.09 -5.91 -9.33
C PHE A 29 26.83 -5.78 -10.20
N PRO A 30 25.62 -5.92 -9.63
CA PRO A 30 24.40 -5.96 -10.41
C PRO A 30 24.12 -4.60 -11.07
N ALA A 31 23.89 -4.62 -12.38
CA ALA A 31 23.42 -3.44 -13.11
C ALA A 31 22.03 -3.04 -12.61
N ILE A 32 21.89 -1.79 -12.17
CA ILE A 32 20.61 -1.24 -11.70
C ILE A 32 19.91 -0.60 -12.89
N THR A 33 18.68 -1.03 -13.18
CA THR A 33 17.82 -0.33 -14.13
C THR A 33 17.14 0.84 -13.42
N PRO A 34 17.48 2.11 -13.75
CA PRO A 34 16.79 3.25 -13.17
C PRO A 34 15.33 3.27 -13.64
N ARG A 35 14.43 3.73 -12.76
CA ARG A 35 13.04 4.01 -13.17
C ARG A 35 13.02 5.21 -14.11
N SER A 36 12.14 5.18 -15.11
CA SER A 36 11.85 6.34 -15.95
C SER A 36 11.35 7.51 -15.10
N GLU A 37 11.57 8.73 -15.57
CA GLU A 37 11.10 9.96 -14.92
C GLU A 37 9.59 9.91 -14.66
N GLN A 38 8.80 9.61 -15.68
CA GLN A 38 7.35 9.40 -15.56
C GLN A 38 6.99 8.39 -14.46
N SER A 39 7.72 7.28 -14.35
CA SER A 39 7.43 6.29 -13.29
C SER A 39 7.75 6.81 -11.90
N ARG A 40 8.79 7.64 -11.74
CA ARG A 40 9.11 8.27 -10.45
C ARG A 40 8.00 9.24 -10.06
N GLU A 41 7.59 10.12 -10.96
CA GLU A 41 6.50 11.07 -10.73
C GLU A 41 5.20 10.38 -10.32
N MET A 42 4.81 9.31 -11.04
CA MET A 42 3.59 8.58 -10.71
C MET A 42 3.67 7.88 -9.37
N LEU A 43 4.84 7.35 -9.00
CA LEU A 43 5.05 6.75 -7.69
C LEU A 43 5.06 7.78 -6.56
N ASP A 44 5.61 8.96 -6.80
CA ASP A 44 5.55 10.06 -5.83
C ASP A 44 4.11 10.47 -5.59
N LEU A 45 3.29 10.57 -6.64
CA LEU A 45 1.86 10.85 -6.54
C LEU A 45 1.11 9.75 -5.76
N LEU A 46 1.39 8.47 -6.04
CA LEU A 46 0.80 7.33 -5.33
C LEU A 46 1.23 7.28 -3.86
N ASN A 47 2.50 7.54 -3.56
CA ASN A 47 3.01 7.59 -2.18
C ASN A 47 2.41 8.78 -1.43
N TYR A 48 2.26 9.94 -2.09
CA TYR A 48 1.61 11.10 -1.52
C TYR A 48 0.14 10.80 -1.17
N ARG A 49 -0.61 10.19 -2.10
CA ARG A 49 -1.97 9.66 -1.83
C ARG A 49 -1.98 8.76 -0.61
N GLN A 50 -1.09 7.77 -0.55
CA GLN A 50 -1.00 6.84 0.58
C GLN A 50 -0.74 7.57 1.91
N SER A 51 0.07 8.63 1.89
CA SER A 51 0.33 9.48 3.05
C SER A 51 -0.91 10.24 3.51
N LEU A 52 -1.69 10.82 2.58
CA LEU A 52 -2.92 11.53 2.87
C LEU A 52 -3.97 10.59 3.45
N VAL A 53 -4.11 9.40 2.87
CA VAL A 53 -5.04 8.41 3.38
C VAL A 53 -4.62 7.94 4.78
N SER A 54 -3.32 7.75 5.03
CA SER A 54 -2.82 7.40 6.37
C SER A 54 -3.17 8.48 7.41
N LYS A 55 -3.00 9.76 7.05
CA LYS A 55 -3.42 10.90 7.89
C LYS A 55 -4.93 10.90 8.13
N ARG A 56 -5.74 10.72 7.08
CA ARG A 56 -7.21 10.67 7.20
C ARG A 56 -7.64 9.51 8.10
N THR A 57 -7.02 8.35 7.95
CA THR A 57 -7.26 7.17 8.79
C THR A 57 -7.02 7.48 10.26
N SER A 58 -5.93 8.19 10.57
CA SER A 58 -5.62 8.62 11.94
C SER A 58 -6.73 9.52 12.50
N VAL A 59 -7.17 10.52 11.73
CA VAL A 59 -8.27 11.43 12.14
C VAL A 59 -9.58 10.67 12.36
N VAL A 60 -9.93 9.78 11.44
CA VAL A 60 -11.11 8.90 11.57
C VAL A 60 -11.02 8.03 12.81
N ASN A 61 -9.85 7.44 13.09
CA ASN A 61 -9.65 6.62 14.29
C ASN A 61 -9.78 7.44 15.58
N GLN A 62 -9.34 8.70 15.59
CA GLN A 62 -9.55 9.60 16.72
C GLN A 62 -11.03 9.93 16.93
N LEU A 63 -11.78 10.20 15.86
CA LEU A 63 -13.23 10.39 15.92
C LEU A 63 -13.96 9.13 16.41
N GLN A 64 -13.51 7.94 15.99
CA GLN A 64 -14.04 6.67 16.51
C GLN A 64 -13.71 6.47 17.99
N ALA A 65 -12.50 6.80 18.42
CA ALA A 65 -12.11 6.70 19.82
C ALA A 65 -12.97 7.62 20.70
N PHE A 66 -13.21 8.85 20.24
CA PHE A 66 -14.12 9.78 20.90
C PHE A 66 -15.56 9.27 20.95
N ALA A 67 -16.08 8.74 19.84
CA ALA A 67 -17.42 8.16 19.83
C ALA A 67 -17.56 7.01 20.83
N ARG A 68 -16.52 6.15 20.92
CA ARG A 68 -16.48 5.04 21.88
C ARG A 68 -16.41 5.53 23.33
N SER A 69 -15.67 6.60 23.62
CA SER A 69 -15.66 7.17 24.99
C SER A 69 -17.01 7.74 25.41
N LYS A 70 -17.90 8.00 24.45
CA LYS A 70 -19.28 8.44 24.68
C LYS A 70 -20.31 7.30 24.59
N GLY A 71 -19.87 6.04 24.56
CA GLY A 71 -20.75 4.88 24.52
C GLY A 71 -21.37 4.59 23.14
N LEU A 72 -20.94 5.28 22.08
CA LEU A 72 -21.44 4.99 20.74
C LEU A 72 -20.79 3.72 20.15
N PRO A 73 -21.56 2.90 19.41
CA PRO A 73 -21.01 1.74 18.72
C PRO A 73 -20.06 2.18 17.59
N ARG A 74 -19.20 1.27 17.12
CA ARG A 74 -18.36 1.53 15.95
C ARG A 74 -19.23 1.70 14.71
N PHE A 75 -19.01 2.77 13.95
CA PHE A 75 -19.72 3.05 12.69
C PHE A 75 -18.74 3.34 11.56
N ARG A 76 -19.23 3.53 10.34
CA ARG A 76 -18.41 3.98 9.20
C ARG A 76 -18.30 5.51 9.21
N LEU A 77 -17.07 6.02 9.12
CA LEU A 77 -16.79 7.45 8.96
C LEU A 77 -16.10 7.70 7.61
N PRO A 78 -16.33 8.85 6.96
CA PRO A 78 -17.20 9.97 7.35
C PRO A 78 -18.62 9.80 6.78
N ALA A 79 -19.45 8.91 7.34
CA ALA A 79 -20.85 8.85 6.95
C ALA A 79 -21.61 10.03 7.60
N VAL A 80 -22.49 10.69 6.83
CA VAL A 80 -23.34 11.80 7.32
C VAL A 80 -24.11 11.38 8.59
N LYS A 81 -24.65 10.16 8.59
CA LYS A 81 -25.35 9.59 9.76
C LYS A 81 -24.45 9.42 10.98
N ALA A 82 -23.18 9.10 10.79
CA ALA A 82 -22.21 8.95 11.87
C ALA A 82 -21.78 10.31 12.44
N ARG A 83 -21.60 11.32 11.59
CA ARG A 83 -21.31 12.71 11.99
C ARG A 83 -22.42 13.25 12.89
N LYS A 84 -23.68 13.13 12.44
CA LYS A 84 -24.86 13.56 13.20
C LYS A 84 -24.94 12.88 14.57
N LYS A 85 -24.72 11.57 14.64
CA LYS A 85 -24.70 10.83 15.90
C LYS A 85 -23.62 11.31 16.88
N ILE A 86 -22.44 11.72 16.41
CA ILE A 86 -21.40 12.27 17.28
C ILE A 86 -21.78 13.66 17.77
N GLU A 87 -22.42 14.47 16.92
CA GLU A 87 -22.84 15.85 17.24
C GLU A 87 -24.02 15.90 18.24
N GLU A 88 -24.87 14.86 18.25
CA GLU A 88 -26.01 14.72 19.17
C GLU A 88 -25.61 14.32 20.60
N VAL A 89 -24.38 13.87 20.82
CA VAL A 89 -23.90 13.46 22.15
C VAL A 89 -23.64 14.69 23.04
N GLU A 90 -23.90 14.54 24.33
CA GLU A 90 -23.47 15.50 25.34
C GLU A 90 -21.94 15.68 25.36
N THR A 91 -21.53 16.91 25.07
CA THR A 91 -20.12 17.27 24.91
C THR A 91 -19.80 18.57 25.62
N THR A 92 -18.63 18.60 26.26
CA THR A 92 -18.06 19.85 26.77
C THR A 92 -17.71 20.77 25.60
N GLN A 93 -17.52 22.07 25.88
CA GLN A 93 -17.14 23.05 24.86
C GLN A 93 -15.82 22.65 24.15
N VAL A 94 -14.85 22.11 24.91
CA VAL A 94 -13.56 21.66 24.38
C VAL A 94 -13.73 20.43 23.48
N GLU A 95 -14.49 19.44 23.91
CA GLU A 95 -14.75 18.23 23.09
C GLU A 95 -15.40 18.60 21.76
N ARG A 96 -16.39 19.50 21.79
CA ARG A 96 -17.10 19.96 20.60
C ARG A 96 -16.14 20.64 19.60
N LEU A 97 -15.24 21.50 20.08
CA LEU A 97 -14.21 22.14 19.26
C LEU A 97 -13.25 21.11 18.63
N LEU A 98 -12.81 20.13 19.41
CA LEU A 98 -11.89 19.10 18.94
C LEU A 98 -12.55 18.17 17.91
N VAL A 99 -13.83 17.83 18.08
CA VAL A 99 -14.59 17.02 17.12
C VAL A 99 -14.84 17.78 15.82
N SER A 100 -15.28 19.04 15.90
CA SER A 100 -15.56 19.85 14.70
C SER A 100 -14.30 20.07 13.86
N SER A 101 -13.17 20.42 14.50
CA SER A 101 -11.87 20.56 13.84
C SER A 101 -11.42 19.28 13.12
N ARG A 102 -11.62 18.10 13.75
CA ARG A 102 -11.32 16.81 13.11
C ARG A 102 -12.20 16.49 11.93
N PHE A 103 -13.48 16.86 11.94
CA PHE A 103 -14.33 16.70 10.77
C PHE A 103 -13.86 17.57 9.61
N VAL A 104 -13.57 18.86 9.86
CA VAL A 104 -13.02 19.76 8.83
C VAL A 104 -11.74 19.20 8.24
N LEU A 105 -10.81 18.71 9.08
CA LEU A 105 -9.58 18.09 8.62
C LEU A 105 -9.83 16.81 7.80
N CYS A 106 -10.78 15.98 8.22
CA CYS A 106 -11.17 14.77 7.49
C CYS A 106 -11.73 15.07 6.11
N ASP A 107 -12.56 16.12 6.00
CA ASP A 107 -13.16 16.57 4.75
C ASP A 107 -12.09 17.13 3.81
N GLU A 108 -11.16 17.94 4.35
CA GLU A 108 -10.05 18.50 3.57
C GLU A 108 -9.11 17.40 3.05
N LEU A 109 -8.72 16.45 3.89
CA LEU A 109 -7.92 15.30 3.45
C LEU A 109 -8.66 14.48 2.40
N THR A 110 -9.97 14.32 2.52
CA THR A 110 -10.78 13.62 1.52
C THR A 110 -10.81 14.35 0.18
N ARG A 111 -10.91 15.69 0.20
CA ARG A 111 -10.83 16.53 -1.00
C ARG A 111 -9.48 16.37 -1.70
N GLN A 112 -8.38 16.45 -0.96
CA GLN A 112 -7.02 16.27 -1.52
C GLN A 112 -6.81 14.86 -2.09
N ILE A 113 -7.28 13.83 -1.38
CA ILE A 113 -7.22 12.44 -1.86
C ILE A 113 -7.94 12.31 -3.21
N LYS A 114 -9.16 12.85 -3.32
CA LYS A 114 -9.93 12.83 -4.58
C LYS A 114 -9.23 13.58 -5.72
N ALA A 115 -8.62 14.72 -5.43
CA ALA A 115 -7.88 15.49 -6.44
C ALA A 115 -6.68 14.69 -6.98
N VAL A 116 -5.93 14.03 -6.11
CA VAL A 116 -4.82 13.15 -6.50
C VAL A 116 -5.31 11.94 -7.28
N GLU A 117 -6.44 11.35 -6.88
CA GLU A 117 -7.03 10.20 -7.56
C GLU A 117 -7.56 10.53 -8.95
N ALA A 118 -8.19 11.68 -9.14
CA ALA A 118 -8.60 12.15 -10.46
C ALA A 118 -7.40 12.28 -11.41
N ARG A 119 -6.27 12.81 -10.91
CA ARG A 119 -5.03 12.89 -11.69
C ARG A 119 -4.48 11.50 -12.05
N LEU A 120 -4.52 10.55 -11.11
CA LEU A 120 -4.11 9.17 -11.38
C LEU A 120 -5.03 8.45 -12.37
N GLU A 121 -6.33 8.76 -12.35
CA GLU A 121 -7.31 8.22 -13.28
C GLU A 121 -7.07 8.70 -14.72
N GLU A 122 -6.80 10.00 -14.90
CA GLU A 122 -6.41 10.57 -16.20
C GLU A 122 -5.18 9.87 -16.80
N GLU A 123 -4.17 9.59 -15.97
CA GLU A 123 -2.95 8.94 -16.43
C GLU A 123 -3.15 7.42 -16.68
N ALA A 124 -3.98 6.75 -15.88
CA ALA A 124 -4.31 5.35 -16.11
C ALA A 124 -5.12 5.11 -17.40
N ASN A 125 -5.97 6.06 -17.77
CA ASN A 125 -6.72 6.01 -19.04
C ASN A 125 -5.81 6.06 -20.27
N LYS A 126 -4.54 6.48 -20.11
CA LYS A 126 -3.53 6.50 -21.17
C LYS A 126 -2.57 5.31 -21.10
N GLU A 127 -2.69 4.45 -20.10
CA GLU A 127 -1.77 3.35 -19.82
C GLU A 127 -2.46 2.00 -19.99
N GLU A 128 -2.31 1.38 -21.17
CA GLU A 128 -2.90 0.07 -21.50
C GLU A 128 -2.54 -1.01 -20.48
N ARG A 129 -1.32 -1.01 -19.93
CA ARG A 129 -0.91 -2.02 -18.95
C ARG A 129 -1.74 -1.91 -17.67
N ALA A 130 -2.08 -0.70 -17.25
CA ALA A 130 -2.90 -0.46 -16.07
C ALA A 130 -4.34 -0.94 -16.31
N GLN A 131 -4.90 -0.62 -17.49
CA GLN A 131 -6.23 -1.07 -17.88
C GLN A 131 -6.33 -2.60 -17.92
N LEU A 132 -5.34 -3.27 -18.52
CA LEU A 132 -5.29 -4.72 -18.56
C LEU A 132 -5.20 -5.32 -17.15
N LEU A 133 -4.40 -4.74 -16.25
CA LEU A 133 -4.32 -5.20 -14.86
C LEU A 133 -5.66 -5.05 -14.11
N MET A 134 -6.42 -3.99 -14.36
CA MET A 134 -7.72 -3.75 -13.72
C MET A 134 -8.80 -4.77 -14.09
N THR A 135 -8.59 -5.57 -15.15
CA THR A 135 -9.49 -6.70 -15.48
C THR A 135 -9.42 -7.83 -14.44
N HIS A 136 -8.34 -7.90 -13.67
CA HIS A 136 -8.15 -8.96 -12.68
C HIS A 136 -8.97 -8.68 -11.41
N PRO A 137 -9.62 -9.70 -10.82
CA PRO A 137 -10.45 -9.51 -9.65
C PRO A 137 -9.62 -9.01 -8.46
N GLY A 138 -10.03 -7.89 -7.89
CA GLY A 138 -9.37 -7.25 -6.74
C GLY A 138 -8.32 -6.20 -7.12
N ILE A 139 -7.93 -6.09 -8.40
CA ILE A 139 -7.03 -5.04 -8.86
C ILE A 139 -7.84 -3.82 -9.29
N GLY A 140 -7.73 -2.73 -8.54
CA GLY A 140 -8.27 -1.42 -8.89
C GLY A 140 -7.21 -0.48 -9.44
N LEU A 141 -7.65 0.71 -9.87
CA LEU A 141 -6.84 1.79 -10.45
C LEU A 141 -5.49 2.00 -9.73
N ILE A 142 -5.55 2.26 -8.42
CA ILE A 142 -4.37 2.56 -7.60
C ILE A 142 -3.38 1.40 -7.58
N THR A 143 -3.89 0.16 -7.45
CA THR A 143 -3.06 -1.04 -7.46
C THR A 143 -2.42 -1.26 -8.83
N ALA A 144 -3.20 -1.10 -9.90
CA ALA A 144 -2.70 -1.25 -11.27
C ALA A 144 -1.58 -0.26 -11.58
N MET A 145 -1.81 1.05 -11.35
CA MET A 145 -0.82 2.10 -11.57
C MET A 145 0.44 1.86 -10.72
N ALA A 146 0.28 1.50 -9.45
CA ALA A 146 1.41 1.20 -8.59
C ALA A 146 2.24 0.02 -9.09
N LEU A 147 1.61 -1.03 -9.62
CA LEU A 147 2.31 -2.19 -10.17
C LEU A 147 3.05 -1.83 -11.46
N VAL A 148 2.40 -1.13 -12.39
CA VAL A 148 3.00 -0.70 -13.67
C VAL A 148 4.28 0.11 -13.40
N HIS A 149 4.19 1.16 -12.59
CA HIS A 149 5.33 2.04 -12.34
C HIS A 149 6.35 1.46 -11.36
N THR A 150 5.94 0.52 -10.49
CA THR A 150 6.89 -0.19 -9.62
C THR A 150 7.74 -1.18 -10.40
N LEU A 151 7.11 -1.98 -11.26
CA LEU A 151 7.79 -3.05 -11.98
C LEU A 151 8.56 -2.52 -13.20
N GLY A 152 8.03 -1.49 -13.86
CA GLY A 152 8.60 -0.94 -15.09
C GLY A 152 8.50 -1.93 -16.24
N ASP A 153 9.60 -2.13 -16.97
CA ASP A 153 9.68 -3.19 -17.97
C ASP A 153 9.75 -4.56 -17.26
N VAL A 154 8.70 -5.37 -17.42
CA VAL A 154 8.63 -6.71 -16.81
C VAL A 154 9.56 -7.72 -17.48
N ARG A 155 10.04 -7.46 -18.71
CA ARG A 155 10.95 -8.36 -19.44
C ARG A 155 12.33 -8.46 -18.79
N ARG A 156 12.66 -7.53 -17.89
CA ARG A 156 13.90 -7.59 -17.09
C ARG A 156 13.90 -8.73 -16.07
N PHE A 157 12.73 -9.24 -15.72
CA PHE A 157 12.61 -10.38 -14.81
C PHE A 157 12.59 -11.66 -15.64
N ARG A 158 13.56 -12.54 -15.40
CA ARG A 158 13.64 -13.82 -16.13
C ARG A 158 12.62 -14.82 -15.63
N ARG A 159 12.21 -14.67 -14.37
CA ARG A 159 11.31 -15.59 -13.66
C ARG A 159 10.33 -14.83 -12.79
N LYS A 160 9.13 -15.39 -12.60
CA LYS A 160 8.09 -14.81 -11.74
C LYS A 160 8.53 -14.65 -10.29
N GLU A 161 9.40 -15.53 -9.80
CA GLU A 161 9.95 -15.48 -8.44
C GLU A 161 10.77 -14.21 -8.21
N GLU A 162 11.42 -13.67 -9.26
CA GLU A 162 12.17 -12.41 -9.18
C GLU A 162 11.23 -11.21 -8.98
N VAL A 163 10.03 -11.24 -9.58
CA VAL A 163 8.99 -10.23 -9.36
C VAL A 163 8.49 -10.30 -7.91
N VAL A 164 8.23 -11.52 -7.41
CA VAL A 164 7.79 -11.76 -6.02
C VAL A 164 8.81 -11.23 -5.02
N ALA A 165 10.11 -11.49 -5.26
CA ALA A 165 11.20 -10.96 -4.45
C ALA A 165 11.31 -9.43 -4.56
N PHE A 166 11.14 -8.86 -5.76
CA PHE A 166 11.22 -7.42 -6.00
C PHE A 166 10.12 -6.63 -5.27
N VAL A 167 8.91 -7.19 -5.16
CA VAL A 167 7.84 -6.60 -4.33
C VAL A 167 7.98 -6.95 -2.84
N GLY A 168 8.84 -7.91 -2.50
CA GLY A 168 9.15 -8.31 -1.12
C GLY A 168 8.09 -9.23 -0.50
N LEU A 169 7.43 -10.04 -1.34
CA LEU A 169 6.46 -11.07 -0.94
C LEU A 169 7.10 -12.47 -0.87
N ASP A 170 8.39 -12.60 -1.19
CA ASP A 170 9.15 -13.84 -1.06
C ASP A 170 9.28 -14.24 0.41
N PRO A 171 9.21 -15.54 0.73
CA PRO A 171 9.40 -16.00 2.09
C PRO A 171 10.86 -15.84 2.51
N LEU A 172 11.08 -15.44 3.75
CA LEU A 172 12.40 -15.43 4.35
C LEU A 172 12.83 -16.87 4.64
N GLU A 173 13.77 -17.39 3.87
CA GLU A 173 14.37 -18.69 4.12
C GLU A 173 15.58 -18.54 5.04
N LYS A 174 15.58 -19.29 6.14
CA LYS A 174 16.75 -19.47 7.02
C LYS A 174 17.18 -20.92 6.92
N SER A 175 18.22 -21.17 6.13
CA SER A 175 18.88 -22.47 6.02
C SER A 175 20.22 -22.44 6.76
N SER A 176 20.43 -23.36 7.71
CA SER A 176 21.73 -23.59 8.35
C SER A 176 22.01 -25.09 8.44
N GLY A 177 23.10 -25.55 7.81
CA GLY A 177 23.40 -26.99 7.71
C GLY A 177 22.25 -27.75 7.03
N GLU A 178 21.72 -28.77 7.68
CA GLU A 178 20.60 -29.60 7.20
C GLU A 178 19.21 -29.01 7.51
N THR A 179 19.14 -27.97 8.35
CA THR A 179 17.86 -27.40 8.79
C THR A 179 17.41 -26.29 7.85
N ARG A 180 16.28 -26.51 7.16
CA ARG A 180 15.59 -25.52 6.34
C ARG A 180 14.36 -24.99 7.08
N ARG A 181 14.34 -23.68 7.38
CA ARG A 181 13.18 -23.01 8.00
C ARG A 181 12.65 -21.89 7.11
N ILE A 182 11.39 -22.01 6.70
CA ILE A 182 10.66 -20.96 5.98
C ILE A 182 9.98 -20.06 7.02
N GLY A 183 10.25 -18.76 6.96
CA GLY A 183 9.78 -17.74 7.90
C GLY A 183 8.74 -16.79 7.31
N SER A 184 8.66 -15.58 7.88
CA SER A 184 7.80 -14.50 7.39
C SER A 184 8.26 -13.97 6.03
N ILE A 185 7.44 -13.15 5.36
CA ILE A 185 7.84 -12.48 4.11
C ILE A 185 9.08 -11.57 4.32
N SER A 186 9.91 -11.43 3.30
CA SER A 186 11.18 -10.70 3.37
C SER A 186 11.03 -9.21 3.66
N LYS A 187 9.97 -8.57 3.15
CA LYS A 187 9.70 -7.13 3.19
C LYS A 187 10.77 -6.23 2.55
N ARG A 188 11.78 -6.78 1.86
CA ARG A 188 12.91 -6.04 1.26
C ARG A 188 12.52 -5.21 0.04
N GLY A 189 11.40 -5.55 -0.62
CA GLY A 189 10.89 -4.88 -1.81
C GLY A 189 9.96 -3.69 -1.54
N SER A 190 9.32 -3.21 -2.61
CA SER A 190 8.41 -2.04 -2.57
C SER A 190 7.30 -2.18 -1.51
N ARG A 191 7.33 -1.33 -0.48
CA ARG A 191 6.31 -1.30 0.59
C ARG A 191 4.92 -0.98 0.04
N LEU A 192 4.83 -0.04 -0.89
CA LEU A 192 3.57 0.36 -1.53
C LEU A 192 2.97 -0.80 -2.33
N ALA A 193 3.73 -1.43 -3.23
CA ALA A 193 3.25 -2.53 -4.05
C ALA A 193 2.82 -3.73 -3.20
N ARG A 194 3.63 -4.08 -2.18
CA ARG A 194 3.31 -5.15 -1.23
C ARG A 194 2.00 -4.90 -0.48
N TYR A 195 1.81 -3.66 0.00
CA TYR A 195 0.57 -3.28 0.67
C TYR A 195 -0.64 -3.40 -0.26
N LEU A 196 -0.56 -2.81 -1.46
CA LEU A 196 -1.67 -2.80 -2.42
C LEU A 196 -2.01 -4.20 -2.95
N LEU A 197 -1.02 -5.07 -3.15
CA LEU A 197 -1.24 -6.48 -3.51
C LEU A 197 -1.96 -7.24 -2.39
N GLY A 198 -1.62 -6.98 -1.12
CA GLY A 198 -2.34 -7.53 0.02
C GLY A 198 -3.81 -7.10 0.05
N GLN A 199 -4.07 -5.82 -0.21
CA GLN A 199 -5.44 -5.30 -0.31
C GLN A 199 -6.20 -5.90 -1.49
N ALA A 200 -5.56 -6.03 -2.65
CA ALA A 200 -6.14 -6.63 -3.84
C ALA A 200 -6.52 -8.09 -3.61
N ALA A 201 -5.67 -8.87 -2.92
CA ALA A 201 -5.96 -10.25 -2.57
C ALA A 201 -7.22 -10.38 -1.68
N GLN A 202 -7.38 -9.50 -0.69
CA GLN A 202 -8.59 -9.50 0.15
C GLN A 202 -9.84 -9.15 -0.67
N ALA A 203 -9.77 -8.10 -1.48
CA ALA A 203 -10.89 -7.68 -2.33
C ALA A 203 -11.28 -8.76 -3.37
N SER A 204 -10.31 -9.54 -3.86
CA SER A 204 -10.55 -10.64 -4.80
C SER A 204 -11.37 -11.77 -4.19
N ARG A 205 -11.06 -12.15 -2.93
CA ARG A 205 -11.77 -13.19 -2.19
C ARG A 205 -13.25 -12.86 -1.99
N GLU A 206 -13.54 -11.59 -1.71
CA GLU A 206 -14.90 -11.12 -1.45
C GLU A 206 -15.77 -11.15 -2.72
N LYS A 207 -15.19 -10.86 -3.90
CA LYS A 207 -15.91 -10.96 -5.18
C LYS A 207 -16.27 -12.39 -5.57
N GLN A 208 -15.47 -13.39 -5.20
CA GLN A 208 -15.70 -14.79 -5.57
C GLN A 208 -16.75 -15.49 -4.70
N SER A 209 -17.04 -14.98 -3.51
CA SER A 209 -17.91 -15.66 -2.53
C SER A 209 -19.41 -15.46 -2.76
N GLY A 210 -19.86 -14.92 -3.90
CA GLY A 210 -21.28 -14.86 -4.27
C GLY A 210 -22.20 -14.03 -3.35
N SER A 211 -21.65 -13.34 -2.34
CA SER A 211 -22.41 -12.42 -1.51
C SER A 211 -22.55 -11.12 -2.27
N GLY A 212 -23.74 -10.87 -2.83
CA GLY A 212 -24.13 -9.66 -3.56
C GLY A 212 -24.14 -8.40 -2.72
N MET A 213 -23.00 -8.06 -2.10
CA MET A 213 -22.77 -6.80 -1.42
C MET A 213 -21.49 -6.21 -2.01
N ARG A 214 -21.66 -5.24 -2.90
CA ARG A 214 -20.59 -4.45 -3.49
C ARG A 214 -19.69 -3.94 -2.36
N TYR A 215 -18.44 -4.38 -2.34
CA TYR A 215 -17.42 -3.82 -1.44
C TYR A 215 -17.02 -2.38 -1.81
N CYS A 216 -17.75 -1.73 -2.71
CA CYS A 216 -17.77 -0.27 -2.80
C CYS A 216 -18.37 0.35 -1.53
N ASP A 217 -19.28 -0.36 -0.81
CA ASP A 217 -19.99 0.22 0.32
C ASP A 217 -19.66 -0.37 1.69
N SER A 218 -18.95 -1.50 1.78
CA SER A 218 -18.85 -2.23 3.05
C SER A 218 -17.48 -2.74 3.49
N LEU A 219 -16.70 -1.87 4.14
CA LEU A 219 -16.04 -2.05 5.46
C LEU A 219 -14.74 -1.24 5.55
N SER A 220 -14.69 -0.28 6.49
CA SER A 220 -13.49 0.17 7.26
C SER A 220 -12.17 0.46 6.55
N ASN A 221 -12.14 0.57 5.23
CA ASN A 221 -10.91 0.80 4.47
C ASN A 221 -10.90 2.25 3.95
N PRO A 222 -10.20 3.17 4.64
CA PRO A 222 -10.02 4.53 4.15
C PRO A 222 -9.22 4.59 2.84
N TYR A 223 -8.73 3.50 2.24
CA TYR A 223 -7.92 3.51 1.02
C TYR A 223 -8.68 3.17 -0.27
N CYS A 224 -10.01 2.98 -0.22
CA CYS A 224 -10.82 2.71 -1.42
C CYS A 224 -11.41 4.02 -1.95
N SER A 225 -10.90 4.44 -3.11
CA SER A 225 -11.46 5.54 -3.87
C SER A 225 -12.49 5.03 -4.85
N THR A 226 -13.56 5.80 -4.90
CA THR A 226 -14.80 5.65 -5.64
C THR A 226 -14.59 5.13 -7.07
N VAL A 227 -15.18 3.98 -7.36
CA VAL A 227 -16.14 3.84 -8.47
C VAL A 227 -17.43 3.33 -7.86
#